data_AF-A0A525C1D5-F1
#
_entry.id   AF-A0A525C1D5-F1
#
_cell.length_a   1.000
_cell.length_b   1.000
_cell.length_c   1.000
_cell.angle_alpha   90.00
_cell.angle_beta   90.00
_cell.angle_gamma   90.00
#
_symmetry.space_group_name_H-M   'P 1'
#
loop_
_entity.id
_entity.type
_entity.pdbx_description
1 polymer ?
#
loop_
_entity_poly.entity_id
_entity_poly.type
_entity_poly.pdbx_seq_one_letter_code
_entity_poly.pdbx_strand_id
1 'polypeptide(L)'
;MRKAILQAWLLVGGLILTLTLNGLANALPLFGRMTGEISDSLPNLFVPSGLTFSIWGVIYLGLLAFSLYQLGRAYKTPDALPAWLSAIAPWVIISHIANAAWIIAWHALQYTISVVLMIILFIALMKTMTKLKWSKNALSGKEFWLVCVPFSLYSGWITVALPANITG
;
A
#
# COMPACT_ATOMS: atom_id res chain seq x y z
N MET A 1 -3.18 21.21 15.73
CA MET A 1 -1.74 21.17 15.34
C MET A 1 -0.98 19.85 15.60
N ARG A 2 -0.57 19.47 16.83
CA ARG A 2 0.33 18.29 17.06
C ARG A 2 -0.18 16.97 16.49
N LYS A 3 -1.48 16.69 16.61
CA LYS A 3 -2.12 15.46 16.12
C LYS A 3 -2.04 15.30 14.58
N ALA A 4 -2.24 16.40 13.85
CA ALA A 4 -2.18 16.44 12.38
C ALA A 4 -0.79 16.06 11.87
N ILE A 5 0.23 16.67 12.45
CA ILE A 5 1.64 16.44 12.11
C ILE A 5 2.04 15.01 12.47
N LEU A 6 1.67 14.53 13.66
CA LEU A 6 1.94 13.14 14.06
C LEU A 6 1.32 12.14 13.08
N GLN A 7 0.03 12.30 12.76
CA GLN A 7 -0.64 11.44 11.79
C GLN A 7 0.05 11.45 10.44
N ALA A 8 0.50 12.63 9.98
CA ALA A 8 1.20 12.75 8.72
C ALA A 8 2.54 12.03 8.70
N TRP A 9 3.29 12.08 9.80
CA TRP A 9 4.54 11.35 9.95
C TRP A 9 4.33 9.84 10.08
N LEU A 10 3.23 9.39 10.70
CA LEU A 10 2.89 7.96 10.74
C LEU A 10 2.61 7.41 9.34
N LEU A 11 1.91 8.17 8.50
CA LEU A 11 1.66 7.79 7.10
C LEU A 11 2.96 7.75 6.28
N VAL A 12 3.80 8.77 6.42
CA VAL A 12 5.12 8.83 5.76
C VAL A 12 6.02 7.68 6.25
N GLY A 13 6.07 7.42 7.56
CA GLY A 13 6.85 6.33 8.13
C GLY A 13 6.40 4.95 7.64
N GLY A 14 5.08 4.73 7.55
CA GLY A 14 4.52 3.50 6.96
C GLY A 14 4.93 3.32 5.49
N LEU A 15 4.90 4.40 4.71
CA LEU A 15 5.38 4.37 3.32
C LEU A 15 6.88 4.06 3.25
N ILE A 16 7.72 4.72 4.05
CA ILE A 16 9.16 4.47 4.08
C ILE A 16 9.46 3.01 4.43
N LEU A 17 8.76 2.45 5.41
CA LEU A 17 8.88 1.03 5.77
C LEU A 17 8.53 0.13 4.58
N THR A 18 7.41 0.43 3.91
CA THR A 18 6.95 -0.31 2.72
C THR A 18 7.98 -0.27 1.60
N LEU A 19 8.47 0.92 1.24
CA LEU A 19 9.44 1.11 0.17
C LEU A 19 10.77 0.44 0.49
N THR A 20 11.23 0.56 1.74
CA THR A 20 12.48 -0.06 2.18
C THR A 20 12.41 -1.58 2.07
N LEU A 21 11.38 -2.21 2.64
CA LEU A 21 11.31 -3.68 2.65
C LEU A 21 11.03 -4.29 1.28
N ASN A 22 10.17 -3.67 0.47
CA ASN A 22 9.96 -4.13 -0.90
C ASN A 22 11.19 -3.85 -1.79
N GLY A 23 11.86 -2.71 -1.59
CA GLY A 23 13.11 -2.40 -2.28
C GLY A 23 14.21 -3.40 -1.95
N LEU A 24 14.40 -3.71 -0.66
CA LEU A 24 15.36 -4.73 -0.22
C LEU A 24 15.01 -6.12 -0.75
N ALA A 25 13.73 -6.50 -0.78
CA ALA A 25 13.27 -7.77 -1.34
C ALA A 25 13.58 -7.95 -2.83
N ASN A 26 13.59 -6.85 -3.59
CA ASN A 26 13.92 -6.85 -5.02
C ASN A 26 15.43 -6.64 -5.28
N ALA A 27 16.17 -6.04 -4.35
CA ALA A 27 17.59 -5.75 -4.50
C ALA A 27 18.51 -6.82 -3.91
N LEU A 28 18.05 -7.57 -2.92
CA LEU A 28 18.82 -8.57 -2.18
C LEU A 28 18.12 -9.93 -2.20
N PRO A 29 18.87 -11.04 -2.17
CA PRO A 29 18.31 -12.38 -2.05
C PRO A 29 17.85 -12.62 -0.61
N LEU A 30 16.69 -12.07 -0.24
CA LEU A 30 16.09 -12.28 1.08
C LEU A 30 15.81 -13.78 1.28
N PHE A 31 16.30 -14.34 2.38
CA PHE A 31 16.25 -15.77 2.66
C PHE A 31 16.82 -16.63 1.50
N GLY A 32 17.82 -16.11 0.78
CA GLY A 32 18.54 -16.80 -0.29
C GLY A 32 17.81 -16.81 -1.63
N ARG A 33 16.74 -16.02 -1.81
CA ARG A 33 15.97 -15.95 -3.06
C ARG A 33 15.60 -14.52 -3.41
N MET A 34 15.61 -14.20 -4.69
CA MET A 34 15.08 -12.94 -5.23
C MET A 34 13.56 -13.02 -5.39
N THR A 35 12.88 -11.87 -5.36
CA THR A 35 11.43 -11.78 -5.62
C THR A 35 11.03 -12.46 -6.93
N GLY A 36 11.81 -12.25 -8.00
CA GLY A 36 11.56 -12.86 -9.30
C GLY A 36 11.66 -14.39 -9.29
N GLU A 37 12.66 -14.95 -8.59
CA GLU A 37 12.87 -16.40 -8.51
C GLU A 37 11.72 -17.11 -7.79
N ILE A 38 11.21 -16.52 -6.70
CA ILE A 38 10.03 -17.06 -6.01
C ILE A 38 8.83 -17.00 -6.95
N SER A 39 8.62 -15.88 -7.64
CA SER A 39 7.52 -15.72 -8.60
C SER A 39 7.57 -16.74 -9.74
N ASP A 40 8.75 -16.96 -10.34
CA ASP A 40 8.95 -17.88 -11.47
C ASP A 40 8.84 -19.36 -11.04
N SER A 41 9.09 -19.66 -9.77
CA SER A 41 8.97 -21.02 -9.22
C SER A 41 7.52 -21.50 -9.01
N LEU A 42 6.55 -20.58 -9.04
CA LEU A 42 5.14 -20.87 -8.79
C LEU A 42 4.43 -21.23 -10.10
N PRO A 43 4.00 -22.50 -10.28
CA PRO A 43 3.33 -22.94 -11.50
C PRO A 43 1.87 -22.50 -11.47
N ASN A 44 1.59 -21.22 -11.74
CA ASN A 44 0.21 -20.74 -11.72
C ASN A 44 -0.11 -19.85 -12.94
N LEU A 45 -1.39 -19.91 -13.35
CA LEU A 45 -1.94 -19.16 -14.48
C LEU A 45 -2.22 -17.69 -14.13
N PHE A 46 -1.95 -17.29 -12.88
CA PHE A 46 -2.30 -15.99 -12.32
C PHE A 46 -1.09 -15.21 -11.81
N VAL A 47 0.13 -15.77 -11.78
CA VAL A 47 1.34 -15.02 -11.45
C VAL A 47 1.50 -13.96 -12.53
N PRO A 48 1.48 -12.69 -12.12
CA PRO A 48 1.81 -11.62 -13.03
C PRO A 48 3.25 -11.84 -13.53
N SER A 49 3.46 -11.91 -14.85
CA SER A 49 4.82 -11.95 -15.43
C SER A 49 5.75 -10.91 -14.78
N GLY A 50 7.07 -11.09 -14.82
CA GLY A 50 8.00 -10.12 -14.18
C GLY A 50 7.74 -8.65 -14.53
N LEU A 51 7.24 -8.36 -15.74
CA LEU A 51 6.80 -7.01 -16.14
C LEU A 51 5.59 -6.52 -15.35
N THR A 52 4.66 -7.39 -15.02
CA THR A 52 3.45 -7.04 -14.27
C THR A 52 3.76 -6.68 -12.81
N PHE A 53 4.88 -7.12 -12.24
CA PHE A 53 5.37 -6.62 -10.95
C PHE A 53 5.80 -5.13 -11.00
N SER A 54 6.07 -4.56 -12.18
CA SER A 54 6.40 -3.13 -12.32
C SER A 54 5.27 -2.19 -11.88
N ILE A 55 4.02 -2.69 -11.80
CA ILE A 55 2.88 -1.94 -11.29
C ILE A 55 3.10 -1.42 -9.86
N TRP A 56 3.89 -2.13 -9.06
CA TRP A 56 4.27 -1.69 -7.72
C TRP A 56 4.99 -0.34 -7.75
N GLY A 57 5.86 -0.10 -8.75
CA GLY A 57 6.52 1.20 -8.91
C GLY A 57 5.51 2.33 -9.12
N VAL A 58 4.49 2.12 -9.96
CA VAL A 58 3.43 3.11 -10.19
C VAL A 58 2.59 3.35 -8.93
N ILE A 59 2.25 2.27 -8.20
CA ILE A 59 1.54 2.36 -6.91
C ILE A 59 2.37 3.16 -5.90
N TYR A 60 3.66 2.86 -5.76
CA TYR A 60 4.57 3.53 -4.84
C TYR A 60 4.75 5.01 -5.16
N LEU A 61 4.84 5.37 -6.45
CA LEU A 61 4.85 6.78 -6.86
C LEU A 61 3.55 7.49 -6.46
N GLY A 62 2.40 6.84 -6.64
CA GLY A 62 1.11 7.38 -6.20
C GLY A 62 1.02 7.55 -4.69
N LEU A 63 1.50 6.57 -3.91
CA LEU A 63 1.52 6.63 -2.45
C LEU A 63 2.50 7.69 -1.92
N LEU A 64 3.62 7.91 -2.62
CA LEU A 64 4.55 9.00 -2.34
C LEU A 64 3.90 10.36 -2.59
N ALA A 65 3.23 10.54 -3.73
CA ALA A 65 2.51 11.76 -4.03
C ALA A 65 1.43 12.06 -2.98
N PHE A 66 0.65 11.04 -2.57
CA PHE A 66 -0.28 11.13 -1.45
C PHE A 66 0.40 11.59 -0.15
N SER A 67 1.50 10.94 0.21
CA SER A 67 2.23 11.19 1.47
C SER A 67 2.82 12.59 1.54
N LEU A 68 3.37 13.10 0.42
CA LEU A 68 3.86 14.47 0.33
C LEU A 68 2.72 15.50 0.38
N TYR A 69 1.61 15.21 -0.30
CA TYR A 69 0.43 16.08 -0.30
C TYR A 69 -0.14 16.27 1.11
N GLN A 70 -0.37 15.18 1.84
CA GLN A 70 -0.92 15.23 3.19
C GLN A 70 0.07 15.85 4.20
N LEU A 71 1.38 15.62 4.03
CA LEU A 71 2.41 16.23 4.87
C LEU A 71 2.41 17.76 4.68
N GLY A 72 2.39 18.23 3.43
CA GLY A 72 2.28 19.65 3.13
C GLY A 72 1.03 20.30 3.75
N ARG A 73 -0.11 19.61 3.75
CA ARG A 73 -1.34 20.10 4.41
C ARG A 73 -1.23 20.12 5.94
N ALA A 74 -0.60 19.11 6.53
CA ALA A 74 -0.40 19.05 7.98
C ALA A 74 0.43 20.23 8.51
N TYR A 75 1.38 20.75 7.72
CA TYR A 75 2.17 21.93 8.08
C TYR A 75 1.50 23.26 7.70
N LYS A 76 0.86 23.35 6.52
CA LYS A 76 0.25 24.61 6.05
C LYS A 76 -1.08 24.92 6.72
N THR A 77 -1.91 23.92 6.94
CA THR A 77 -3.29 24.08 7.44
C THR A 77 -3.63 22.97 8.45
N PRO A 78 -2.91 22.90 9.60
CA PRO A 78 -3.04 21.81 10.56
C PRO A 78 -4.44 21.65 11.16
N ASP A 79 -5.18 22.75 11.31
CA ASP A 79 -6.51 22.75 11.95
C ASP A 79 -7.66 22.69 10.92
N ALA A 80 -7.33 22.71 9.62
CA ALA A 80 -8.27 22.57 8.50
C ALA A 80 -7.98 21.31 7.65
N LEU A 81 -7.51 20.24 8.31
CA LEU A 81 -7.41 18.94 7.66
C LEU A 81 -8.81 18.38 7.39
N PRO A 82 -9.01 17.75 6.22
CA PRO A 82 -10.32 17.27 5.85
C PRO A 82 -10.66 16.02 6.66
N ALA A 83 -11.94 15.86 7.02
CA ALA A 83 -12.39 14.75 7.86
C ALA A 83 -12.07 13.37 7.27
N TRP A 84 -12.05 13.26 5.94
CA TRP A 84 -11.71 12.02 5.24
C TRP A 84 -10.29 11.54 5.54
N LEU A 85 -9.33 12.45 5.77
CA LEU A 85 -7.92 12.09 5.99
C LEU A 85 -7.76 11.34 7.31
N SER A 86 -8.36 11.85 8.38
CA SER A 86 -8.41 11.17 9.68
C SER A 86 -9.18 9.85 9.63
N ALA A 87 -10.20 9.76 8.76
CA ALA A 87 -10.99 8.53 8.60
C ALA A 87 -10.23 7.41 7.87
N ILE A 88 -9.32 7.75 6.95
CA ILE A 88 -8.52 6.76 6.20
C ILE A 88 -7.19 6.43 6.87
N ALA A 89 -6.60 7.37 7.60
CA ALA A 89 -5.24 7.24 8.14
C ALA A 89 -4.95 5.91 8.87
N PRO A 90 -5.79 5.41 9.79
CA PRO A 90 -5.51 4.13 10.46
C PRO A 90 -5.48 2.96 9.46
N TRP A 91 -6.35 2.96 8.45
CA TRP A 91 -6.41 1.91 7.43
C TRP A 91 -5.21 1.96 6.49
N VAL A 92 -4.74 3.16 6.15
CA VAL A 92 -3.50 3.33 5.35
C VAL A 92 -2.27 2.89 6.14
N ILE A 93 -2.22 3.15 7.45
CA ILE A 93 -1.11 2.67 8.30
C ILE A 93 -1.13 1.13 8.36
N ILE A 94 -2.31 0.53 8.56
CA ILE A 94 -2.46 -0.94 8.55
C ILE A 94 -2.04 -1.52 7.20
N SER A 95 -2.42 -0.90 6.08
CA SER A 95 -2.02 -1.39 4.76
C SER A 95 -0.51 -1.34 4.55
N HIS A 96 0.19 -0.30 5.03
CA HIS A 96 1.64 -0.24 4.99
C HIS A 96 2.31 -1.34 5.82
N ILE A 97 1.86 -1.53 7.06
CA ILE A 97 2.41 -2.57 7.94
C ILE A 97 2.14 -3.97 7.37
N ALA A 98 0.92 -4.22 6.90
CA ALA A 98 0.56 -5.50 6.32
C ALA A 98 1.35 -5.79 5.04
N ASN A 99 1.58 -4.81 4.17
CA ASN A 99 2.39 -4.97 2.97
C ASN A 99 3.87 -5.26 3.30
N ALA A 100 4.44 -4.50 4.24
CA ALA A 100 5.80 -4.70 4.74
C ALA A 100 5.99 -6.09 5.36
N ALA A 101 5.04 -6.55 6.18
CA ALA A 101 5.10 -7.89 6.76
C ALA A 101 4.89 -8.98 5.71
N TRP A 102 3.99 -8.74 4.74
CA TRP A 102 3.66 -9.69 3.68
C TRP A 102 4.89 -10.05 2.85
N ILE A 103 5.67 -9.05 2.39
CA ILE A 103 6.83 -9.32 1.53
C ILE A 103 7.89 -10.17 2.25
N ILE A 104 8.05 -9.97 3.57
CA ILE A 104 8.94 -10.78 4.41
C ILE A 104 8.40 -12.21 4.55
N ALA A 105 7.13 -12.37 4.92
CA ALA A 105 6.52 -13.68 5.10
C ALA A 105 6.53 -14.51 3.80
N TRP A 106 6.29 -13.84 2.67
CA TRP A 106 6.34 -14.45 1.35
C TRP A 106 7.75 -14.90 0.98
N HIS A 107 8.79 -14.08 1.21
CA HIS A 107 10.17 -14.51 0.98
C HIS A 107 10.64 -15.62 1.93
N ALA A 108 10.07 -15.68 3.14
CA ALA A 108 10.30 -16.77 4.09
C ALA A 108 9.51 -18.06 3.76
N LEU A 109 8.79 -18.08 2.62
CA LEU A 109 7.92 -19.18 2.18
C LEU A 109 6.83 -19.57 3.19
N GLN A 110 6.44 -18.62 4.06
CA GLN A 110 5.36 -18.79 5.02
C GLN A 110 4.03 -18.44 4.37
N TYR A 111 3.58 -19.26 3.41
CA TYR A 111 2.44 -18.95 2.54
C TYR A 111 1.13 -18.68 3.29
N THR A 112 0.83 -19.45 4.34
CA THR A 112 -0.36 -19.21 5.17
C THR A 112 -0.34 -17.83 5.82
N ILE A 113 0.82 -17.41 6.34
CA ILE A 113 0.99 -16.09 6.96
C ILE A 113 0.91 -15.00 5.88
N SER A 114 1.53 -15.23 4.72
CA SER A 114 1.45 -14.35 3.55
C SER A 114 -0.01 -14.09 3.15
N VAL A 115 -0.82 -15.14 3.00
CA VAL A 115 -2.23 -15.02 2.62
C VAL A 115 -3.02 -14.23 3.67
N VAL A 116 -2.83 -14.51 4.96
CA VAL A 116 -3.49 -13.76 6.05
C VAL A 116 -3.12 -12.28 5.99
N LEU A 117 -1.84 -11.94 5.83
CA LEU A 117 -1.37 -10.56 5.71
C LEU A 117 -1.94 -9.87 4.47
N MET A 118 -2.07 -10.59 3.35
CA MET A 118 -2.64 -10.05 2.14
C MET A 118 -4.15 -9.80 2.26
N ILE A 119 -4.88 -10.63 3.00
CA ILE A 119 -6.29 -10.39 3.33
C ILE A 119 -6.42 -9.15 4.22
N ILE A 120 -5.55 -8.99 5.23
CA ILE A 120 -5.53 -7.78 6.08
C ILE A 120 -5.28 -6.53 5.22
N LEU A 121 -4.28 -6.59 4.34
CA LEU A 121 -3.97 -5.53 3.39
C LEU A 121 -5.18 -5.20 2.51
N PHE A 122 -5.83 -6.21 1.93
CA PHE A 122 -7.01 -6.04 1.09
C PHE A 122 -8.15 -5.36 1.86
N ILE A 123 -8.48 -5.83 3.06
CA ILE A 123 -9.52 -5.24 3.91
C ILE A 123 -9.18 -3.78 4.23
N ALA A 124 -7.93 -3.48 4.58
CA ALA A 124 -7.50 -2.12 4.88
C ALA A 124 -7.67 -1.17 3.67
N LEU A 125 -7.35 -1.65 2.47
CA LEU A 125 -7.57 -0.90 1.23
C LEU A 125 -9.06 -0.72 0.92
N MET A 126 -9.89 -1.75 1.10
CA MET A 126 -11.34 -1.63 0.94
C MET A 126 -11.97 -0.64 1.92
N LYS A 127 -11.50 -0.61 3.18
CA LYS A 127 -11.94 0.39 4.16
C LYS A 127 -11.50 1.79 3.77
N THR A 128 -10.26 1.96 3.29
CA THR A 128 -9.77 3.23 2.74
C THR A 128 -10.65 3.72 1.59
N MET A 129 -10.91 2.85 0.61
CA MET A 129 -11.81 3.14 -0.52
C MET A 129 -13.20 3.53 -0.08
N THR A 130 -13.78 2.80 0.88
CA THR A 130 -15.13 3.09 1.37
C THR A 130 -15.17 4.46 2.05
N LYS A 131 -14.22 4.77 2.93
CA LYS A 131 -14.17 6.08 3.59
C LYS A 131 -13.95 7.24 2.61
N LEU A 132 -13.16 7.03 1.55
CA LEU A 132 -13.03 8.00 0.45
C LEU A 132 -14.31 8.15 -0.36
N LYS A 133 -15.00 7.04 -0.70
CA LYS A 133 -16.28 7.06 -1.44
C LYS A 133 -17.36 7.84 -0.71
N TRP A 134 -17.50 7.63 0.59
CA TRP A 134 -18.46 8.37 1.44
C TRP A 134 -18.09 9.85 1.59
N SER A 135 -16.88 10.24 1.18
CA SER A 135 -16.38 11.61 1.19
C SER A 135 -16.30 12.23 -0.21
N LYS A 136 -16.81 11.56 -1.27
CA LYS A 136 -16.65 11.98 -2.68
C LYS A 136 -17.12 13.41 -2.97
N ASN A 137 -18.22 13.84 -2.33
CA ASN A 137 -18.73 15.21 -2.50
C ASN A 137 -17.84 16.28 -1.82
N ALA A 138 -16.83 15.86 -1.05
CA ALA A 138 -15.88 16.73 -0.36
C ALA A 138 -14.47 16.71 -0.97
N LEU A 139 -14.24 15.95 -2.07
CA LEU A 139 -12.93 15.86 -2.70
C LEU A 139 -12.81 16.87 -3.85
N SER A 140 -11.80 17.72 -3.77
CA SER A 140 -11.34 18.56 -4.89
C SER A 140 -10.74 17.71 -6.01
N GLY A 141 -10.64 18.28 -7.21
CA GLY A 141 -9.97 17.61 -8.35
C GLY A 141 -8.52 17.21 -8.06
N LYS A 142 -7.80 17.98 -7.22
CA LYS A 142 -6.45 17.60 -6.76
C LYS A 142 -6.48 16.38 -5.85
N GLU A 143 -7.43 16.30 -4.92
CA GLU A 143 -7.56 15.14 -4.02
C GLU A 143 -8.00 13.88 -4.78
N PHE A 144 -8.77 14.01 -5.85
CA PHE A 144 -9.08 12.88 -6.72
C PHE A 144 -7.80 12.23 -7.28
N TRP A 145 -6.90 13.03 -7.87
CA TRP A 145 -5.66 12.52 -8.47
C TRP A 145 -4.61 12.10 -7.44
N LEU A 146 -4.48 12.81 -6.32
CA LEU A 146 -3.44 12.55 -5.32
C LEU A 146 -3.85 11.55 -4.24
N VAL A 147 -5.14 11.22 -4.14
CA VAL A 147 -5.66 10.32 -3.10
C VAL A 147 -6.46 9.19 -3.72
N CYS A 148 -7.55 9.48 -4.45
CA CYS A 148 -8.42 8.43 -4.96
C CYS A 148 -7.73 7.53 -5.97
N VAL A 149 -7.02 8.10 -6.95
CA VAL A 149 -6.38 7.33 -8.01
C VAL A 149 -5.31 6.36 -7.47
N PRO A 150 -4.31 6.80 -6.66
CA PRO A 150 -3.30 5.90 -6.09
C PRO A 150 -3.90 4.72 -5.32
N PHE A 151 -4.84 5.00 -4.41
CA PHE A 151 -5.43 3.94 -3.60
C PHE A 151 -6.41 3.07 -4.41
N SER A 152 -7.04 3.58 -5.46
CA SER A 152 -7.86 2.76 -6.38
C SER A 152 -6.99 1.80 -7.17
N LEU A 153 -5.86 2.29 -7.70
CA LEU A 153 -4.88 1.46 -8.40
C LEU A 153 -4.34 0.37 -7.48
N TYR A 154 -3.95 0.75 -6.25
CA TYR A 154 -3.44 -0.20 -5.27
C TYR A 154 -4.49 -1.26 -4.90
N SER A 155 -5.73 -0.85 -4.67
CA SER A 155 -6.85 -1.76 -4.38
C SER A 155 -7.13 -2.73 -5.52
N GLY A 156 -7.13 -2.22 -6.77
CA GLY A 156 -7.31 -3.04 -7.96
C GLY A 156 -6.20 -4.08 -8.11
N TRP A 157 -4.95 -3.68 -7.86
CA TRP A 157 -3.82 -4.59 -7.89
C TRP A 157 -3.92 -5.71 -6.85
N ILE A 158 -4.23 -5.38 -5.59
CA ILE A 158 -4.36 -6.40 -4.54
C ILE A 158 -5.51 -7.38 -4.82
N THR A 159 -6.55 -6.95 -5.55
CA THR A 159 -7.64 -7.84 -5.98
C THR A 159 -7.13 -8.96 -6.90
N VAL A 160 -6.16 -8.67 -7.75
CA VAL A 160 -5.53 -9.65 -8.65
C VAL A 160 -4.44 -10.45 -7.91
N ALA A 161 -3.64 -9.78 -7.09
CA ALA A 161 -2.55 -10.42 -6.37
C ALA A 161 -3.05 -11.46 -5.35
N LEU A 162 -4.21 -11.22 -4.71
CA LEU A 162 -4.70 -12.08 -3.62
C LEU A 162 -4.96 -13.52 -4.07
N PRO A 163 -5.75 -13.79 -5.13
CA PRO A 163 -5.88 -15.13 -5.69
C PRO A 163 -4.52 -15.74 -6.08
N ALA A 164 -3.64 -14.96 -6.72
CA ALA A 164 -2.32 -15.45 -7.12
C ALA A 164 -1.48 -15.93 -5.93
N ASN A 165 -1.56 -15.25 -4.78
CA ASN A 165 -0.87 -15.63 -3.54
C ASN A 165 -1.51 -16.84 -2.84
N ILE A 166 -2.80 -17.10 -3.05
CA ILE A 166 -3.50 -18.28 -2.52
C ILE A 166 -3.16 -19.53 -3.36
N THR A 167 -3.03 -19.36 -4.67
CA THR A 167 -2.76 -20.47 -5.61
C THR A 167 -1.26 -20.78 -5.80
N GLY A 168 -0.40 -19.95 -5.21
CA GLY A 168 1.05 -20.16 -5.20
C GLY A 168 1.55 -20.77 -3.89
#